data_AF-A0A2E5V956-F1
#
_entry.id   AF-A0A2E5V956-F1
#
_cell.length_a   1.000
_cell.length_b   1.000
_cell.length_c   1.000
_cell.angle_alpha   90.00
_cell.angle_beta   90.00
_cell.angle_gamma   90.00
#
_symmetry.space_group_name_H-M   'P 1'
#
loop_
_entity.id
_entity.type
_entity.pdbx_description
1 polymer ?
#
loop_
_entity_poly.entity_id
_entity_poly.type
_entity_poly.pdbx_seq_one_letter_code
_entity_poly.pdbx_strand_id
1 'polypeptide(L)'
;MKKLILASKSIYRKDLLNGLGIPFEVRVPNINELIKDTERSEDLALRLSIKKAESVISKNQFSEIIIGADQVASINGEELKKPSNESAAV
;
A
#
# COMPACT_ATOMS: atom_id res chain seq x y z
N MET A 1 19.43 -15.15 6.06
CA MET A 1 18.35 -14.81 5.11
C MET A 1 17.73 -13.48 5.53
N LYS A 2 17.34 -12.62 4.57
CA LYS A 2 16.65 -11.37 4.90
C LYS A 2 15.20 -11.67 5.30
N LYS A 3 14.66 -10.94 6.27
CA LYS A 3 13.26 -11.04 6.70
C LYS A 3 12.37 -10.28 5.73
N LEU A 4 11.31 -10.90 5.23
CA LEU A 4 10.33 -10.24 4.38
C LEU A 4 9.27 -9.56 5.25
N ILE A 5 8.99 -8.29 4.95
CA ILE A 5 8.00 -7.46 5.65
C ILE A 5 6.96 -6.96 4.65
N LEU A 6 5.68 -7.15 4.95
CA LEU A 6 4.57 -6.53 4.23
C LEU A 6 4.15 -5.25 4.95
N ALA A 7 4.35 -4.10 4.32
CA ALA A 7 3.96 -2.78 4.83
C ALA A 7 2.48 -2.48 4.52
N SER A 8 1.54 -3.29 5.03
CA SER A 8 0.12 -3.16 4.69
C SER A 8 -0.84 -3.66 5.77
N LYS A 9 -2.00 -3.02 5.89
CA LYS A 9 -3.16 -3.55 6.64
C LYS A 9 -4.16 -4.33 5.78
N SER A 10 -3.90 -4.47 4.48
CA SER A 10 -4.85 -5.10 3.54
C SER A 10 -4.86 -6.62 3.69
N ILE A 11 -6.03 -7.20 4.00
CA ILE A 11 -6.22 -8.65 4.03
C ILE A 11 -5.92 -9.28 2.65
N TYR A 12 -6.37 -8.65 1.57
CA TYR A 12 -6.13 -9.14 0.20
C TYR A 12 -4.65 -9.19 -0.16
N ARG A 13 -3.85 -8.19 0.24
CA ARG A 13 -2.39 -8.21 -0.03
C ARG A 13 -1.68 -9.28 0.80
N LYS A 14 -2.14 -9.51 2.03
CA LYS A 14 -1.64 -10.60 2.86
C LYS A 14 -1.93 -11.95 2.21
N ASP A 15 -3.13 -12.15 1.70
CA ASP A 15 -3.53 -13.41 1.05
C ASP A 15 -2.76 -13.64 -0.26
N LEU A 16 -2.57 -12.60 -1.08
CA LEU A 16 -1.73 -12.67 -2.28
C LEU A 16 -0.29 -13.07 -1.95
N LEU A 17 0.30 -12.45 -0.92
CA LEU A 17 1.68 -12.75 -0.53
C LEU A 17 1.82 -14.14 0.11
N ASN A 18 0.83 -14.58 0.87
CA ASN A 18 0.75 -15.95 1.39
C ASN A 18 0.77 -16.99 0.27
N GLY A 19 0.17 -16.69 -0.88
CA GLY A 19 0.16 -17.57 -2.06
C GLY A 19 1.56 -17.91 -2.60
N LEU A 20 2.60 -17.13 -2.25
CA LEU A 20 3.98 -17.42 -2.63
C LEU A 20 4.66 -18.46 -1.73
N GLY A 21 4.06 -18.83 -0.58
CA GLY A 21 4.64 -19.78 0.37
C GLY A 21 5.89 -19.28 1.11
N ILE A 22 6.18 -17.97 1.06
CA ILE A 22 7.34 -17.34 1.69
C ILE A 22 6.93 -16.77 3.06
N PRO A 23 7.63 -17.07 4.17
CA PRO A 23 7.34 -16.45 5.46
C PRO A 23 7.58 -14.94 5.44
N PHE A 24 6.63 -14.16 5.97
CA PHE A 24 6.75 -12.71 6.14
C PHE A 24 6.09 -12.22 7.43
N GLU A 25 6.48 -11.02 7.88
CA GLU A 25 5.82 -10.27 8.94
C GLU A 25 4.98 -9.14 8.35
N VAL A 26 3.89 -8.78 9.01
CA VAL A 26 3.10 -7.59 8.65
C VAL A 26 3.47 -6.43 9.57
N ARG A 27 3.80 -5.28 8.98
CA ARG A 27 3.90 -4.00 9.70
C ARG A 27 2.92 -3.01 9.10
N VAL A 28 2.07 -2.43 9.94
CA VAL A 28 1.05 -1.49 9.49
C VAL A 28 1.67 -0.11 9.31
N PRO A 29 1.67 0.46 8.09
CA PRO A 29 2.21 1.80 7.86
C PRO A 29 1.32 2.86 8.52
N ASN A 30 1.95 3.89 9.08
CA ASN A 30 1.27 5.08 9.61
C ASN A 30 1.66 6.28 8.76
N ILE A 31 0.90 6.53 7.69
CA ILE A 31 1.18 7.61 6.73
C ILE A 31 -0.10 8.40 6.41
N ASN A 32 0.09 9.64 5.98
CA ASN A 32 -0.98 10.42 5.38
C ASN A 32 -1.16 10.01 3.91
N GLU A 33 -2.35 9.51 3.57
CA GLU A 33 -2.70 9.02 2.23
C GLU A 33 -3.41 10.06 1.36
N LEU A 34 -3.56 11.30 1.82
CA LEU A 34 -4.19 12.36 1.03
C LEU A 34 -3.43 12.63 -0.28
N ILE A 35 -4.20 12.85 -1.34
CA ILE A 35 -3.72 13.33 -2.63
C ILE A 35 -3.08 14.71 -2.48
N LYS A 36 -1.98 14.94 -3.20
CA LYS A 36 -1.37 16.27 -3.29
C LYS A 36 -1.97 17.04 -4.47
N ASP A 37 -1.91 18.37 -4.41
CA ASP A 37 -2.43 19.21 -5.49
C ASP A 37 -1.83 18.81 -6.84
N THR A 38 -2.69 18.63 -7.84
CA THR A 38 -2.35 18.25 -9.22
C THR A 38 -1.69 16.87 -9.39
N GLU A 39 -1.66 16.04 -8.34
CA GLU A 39 -1.08 14.69 -8.40
C GLU A 39 -1.98 13.75 -9.21
N ARG A 40 -1.39 13.04 -10.18
CA ARG A 40 -2.12 12.03 -10.96
C ARG A 40 -2.31 10.75 -10.15
N SER A 41 -3.34 9.97 -10.48
CA SER A 41 -3.65 8.72 -9.77
C SER A 41 -2.47 7.72 -9.75
N GLU A 42 -1.74 7.62 -10.86
CA GLU A 42 -0.54 6.76 -10.95
C GLU A 42 0.60 7.25 -10.04
N ASP A 43 0.82 8.56 -9.96
CA ASP A 43 1.83 9.19 -9.12
C ASP A 43 1.47 9.04 -7.65
N LEU A 44 0.18 9.18 -7.32
CA LEU A 44 -0.36 8.91 -5.99
C LEU A 44 -0.09 7.46 -5.58
N ALA A 45 -0.46 6.48 -6.41
CA ALA A 45 -0.24 5.06 -6.12
C ALA A 45 1.25 4.75 -5.92
N LEU A 46 2.12 5.26 -6.80
CA LEU A 46 3.56 5.10 -6.69
C LEU A 46 4.09 5.73 -5.39
N ARG A 47 3.76 6.99 -5.12
CA ARG A 47 4.19 7.70 -3.92
C ARG A 47 3.74 6.98 -2.65
N LEU A 48 2.48 6.57 -2.58
CA LEU A 48 1.94 5.87 -1.41
C LEU A 48 2.60 4.51 -1.21
N SER A 49 2.88 3.76 -2.29
CA SER A 49 3.57 2.48 -2.19
C SER A 49 4.96 2.63 -1.55
N ILE A 50 5.73 3.64 -1.97
CA ILE A 50 7.05 3.96 -1.42
C ILE A 50 6.92 4.42 0.04
N LYS A 51 6.03 5.37 0.33
CA LYS A 51 5.84 5.91 1.69
C LYS A 51 5.42 4.85 2.69
N LYS A 52 4.60 3.88 2.28
CA LYS A 52 4.21 2.75 3.13
C LYS A 52 5.43 1.92 3.52
N ALA A 53 6.28 1.55 2.56
CA ALA A 53 7.51 0.82 2.83
C ALA A 53 8.47 1.61 3.74
N GLU A 54 8.68 2.89 3.44
CA GLU A 54 9.56 3.76 4.23
C GLU A 54 9.10 3.89 5.69
N SER A 55 7.79 4.01 5.92
CA SER A 55 7.23 4.24 7.26
C SER A 55 7.43 3.10 8.25
N VAL A 56 7.78 1.90 7.78
CA VAL A 56 7.95 0.70 8.62
C VAL A 56 9.41 0.21 8.69
N ILE A 57 10.35 1.02 8.17
CA ILE A 57 11.78 0.76 8.28
C ILE A 57 12.17 0.67 9.76
N SER A 58 12.81 -0.43 10.13
CA SER A 58 13.38 -0.62 11.46
C SER A 58 14.86 -0.23 11.48
N LYS A 59 15.45 -0.14 12.69
CA LYS A 59 16.91 0.03 12.84
C LYS A 59 17.72 -1.08 12.18
N ASN A 60 17.11 -2.25 11.94
CA ASN A 60 17.74 -3.41 11.33
C ASN A 60 17.49 -3.48 9.80
N GLN A 61 17.28 -2.36 9.12
CA GLN A 61 16.94 -2.29 7.69
C GLN A 61 17.82 -3.14 6.75
N PHE A 62 19.10 -3.34 7.10
CA PHE A 62 20.03 -4.13 6.27
C PHE A 62 19.71 -5.64 6.22
N SER A 63 18.94 -6.15 7.20
CA SER A 63 18.51 -7.55 7.25
C SER A 63 17.05 -7.74 6.81
N GLU A 64 16.40 -6.71 6.27
CA GLU A 64 14.97 -6.74 5.92
C GLU A 64 14.76 -6.46 4.41
N ILE A 65 13.69 -7.03 3.87
CA ILE A 65 13.10 -6.66 2.57
C ILE A 65 11.69 -6.20 2.86
N ILE A 66 11.32 -4.99 2.45
CA ILE A 66 10.03 -4.39 2.76
C ILE A 66 9.25 -4.22 1.47
N ILE A 67 8.04 -4.77 1.42
CA ILE A 67 7.09 -4.60 0.32
C ILE A 67 6.06 -3.56 0.73
N GLY A 68 6.10 -2.40 0.10
CA GLY A 68 5.03 -1.41 0.09
C GLY A 68 4.22 -1.53 -1.20
N ALA A 69 2.91 -1.35 -1.10
CA ALA A 69 2.02 -1.37 -2.26
C ALA A 69 0.83 -0.46 -2.02
N ASP A 70 0.42 0.24 -3.07
CA ASP A 70 -0.81 1.01 -3.09
C ASP A 70 -1.56 0.84 -4.41
N GLN A 71 -2.82 1.24 -4.44
CA GLN A 71 -3.67 1.15 -5.63
C GLN A 71 -4.72 2.26 -5.56
N VAL A 72 -4.83 3.00 -6.66
CA VAL A 72 -5.81 4.07 -6.85
C VAL A 72 -6.71 3.67 -8.02
N ALA A 73 -8.02 3.79 -7.85
CA ALA A 73 -8.98 3.62 -8.93
C ALA A 73 -9.27 4.98 -9.56
N SER A 74 -9.32 5.05 -10.89
CA SER A 74 -9.66 6.29 -11.60
C SER A 74 -10.38 6.04 -12.91
N ILE A 75 -11.20 7.01 -13.31
CA ILE A 75 -11.87 7.06 -14.61
C ILE A 75 -11.58 8.43 -15.22
N ASN A 76 -11.04 8.46 -16.43
CA ASN A 76 -10.70 9.71 -17.14
C ASN A 76 -9.81 10.68 -16.33
N GLY A 77 -8.94 10.14 -15.46
CA GLY A 77 -8.03 10.93 -14.62
C GLY A 77 -8.62 11.39 -13.28
N GLU A 78 -9.91 11.13 -13.03
CA GLU A 78 -10.54 11.42 -11.73
C GLU A 78 -10.46 10.22 -10.79
N GLU A 79 -10.01 10.45 -9.56
CA GLU A 79 -9.94 9.42 -8.53
C GLU A 79 -11.34 8.96 -8.08
N LEU A 80 -11.57 7.65 -8.11
CA LEU A 80 -12.72 7.02 -7.49
C LEU A 80 -12.42 6.74 -6.02
N LYS A 81 -13.15 7.43 -5.14
CA LYS A 81 -13.14 7.15 -3.70
C LYS A 81 -14.03 5.96 -3.38
N LYS A 82 -13.81 5.35 -2.22
CA LYS A 82 -14.75 4.35 -1.71
C LYS A 82 -16.15 4.97 -1.60
N PRO A 83 -17.18 4.32 -2.15
CA PRO A 83 -18.54 4.83 -2.05
C PRO A 83 -18.96 4.87 -0.58
N SER A 84 -19.73 5.89 -0.22
CA SER A 84 -20.24 6.07 1.16
C SER A 84 -21.43 5.16 1.47
N ASN A 85 -22.12 4.65 0.45
CA ASN A 85 -23.26 3.75 0.54
C ASN A 85 -23.45 2.99 -0.80
N GLU A 86 -24.39 2.04 -0.82
CA GLU A 86 -24.72 1.23 -2.00
C GLU A 86 -25.19 2.09 -3.19
N SER A 87 -26.03 3.11 -2.96
CA SER A 87 -26.50 3.98 -4.04
C SER A 87 -25.38 4.79 -4.70
N ALA A 88 -24.29 5.06 -4.00
CA ALA A 88 -23.10 5.69 -4.58
C ALA A 88 -22.17 4.68 -5.29
N ALA A 89 -22.43 3.38 -5.13
CA ALA A 89 -21.64 2.29 -5.72
C ALA A 89 -22.25 1.74 -7.03
N VAL A 90 -23.58 1.84 -7.19
CA VAL A 90 -24.37 1.38 -8.35
C VAL A 90 -24.56 2.51 -9.36
#